data_AF-A0A2E6GLA9-F1
#
_entry.id   AF-A0A2E6GLA9-F1
#
_cell.length_a   1.000
_cell.length_b   1.000
_cell.length_c   1.000
_cell.angle_alpha   90.00
_cell.angle_beta   90.00
_cell.angle_gamma   90.00
#
_symmetry.space_group_name_H-M   'P 1'
#
loop_
_entity.id
_entity.type
_entity.pdbx_description
1 polymer ?
#
loop_
_entity_poly.entity_id
_entity_poly.type
_entity_poly.pdbx_seq_one_letter_code
_entity_poly.pdbx_strand_id
1 'polypeptide(L)'
;MTIELYEGDLPDGLDLSNCVAIDTETMGLRPDRDRLCLMQLSSGDGNAHIVRFEKSQYDAPNLKSMLSDTAITKLFHFGRFDIAVIQKYLDVTCTPVYCTKIASKLARTYTDRHGLKDLCKELLDVSISKEQQSSDWGASDLTEAQLSYAASDVLYLHQIREILDGMLAREGRTDLAAACFNFLSDRARLDLAGWAETDIFAH
;
A
#
# COMPACT_ATOMS: atom_id res chain seq x y z
N MET A 1 -9.51 17.65 -2.67
CA MET A 1 -8.78 16.67 -1.86
C MET A 1 -9.23 16.83 -0.44
N THR A 2 -10.03 15.88 0.03
CA THR A 2 -10.44 15.80 1.44
C THR A 2 -9.61 14.70 2.10
N ILE A 3 -9.13 14.96 3.32
CA ILE A 3 -8.47 13.96 4.17
C ILE A 3 -9.38 13.75 5.36
N GLU A 4 -9.86 12.52 5.54
CA GLU A 4 -10.64 12.12 6.70
C GLU A 4 -9.81 11.21 7.60
N LEU A 5 -9.70 11.55 8.88
CA LEU A 5 -8.98 10.78 9.89
C LEU A 5 -9.97 10.05 10.80
N TYR A 6 -9.74 8.76 11.01
CA TYR A 6 -10.49 7.89 11.90
C TYR A 6 -9.58 7.25 12.93
N GLU A 7 -10.16 6.87 14.08
CA GLU A 7 -9.45 6.20 15.16
C GLU A 7 -9.86 4.72 15.20
N GLY A 8 -8.88 3.83 15.08
CA GLY A 8 -9.04 2.38 15.25
C GLY A 8 -9.67 1.64 14.06
N ASP A 9 -10.67 2.22 13.38
CA ASP A 9 -11.36 1.56 12.26
C ASP A 9 -11.99 2.56 11.27
N LEU A 10 -12.44 2.06 10.12
CA LEU A 10 -13.30 2.78 9.18
C LEU A 10 -14.73 2.92 9.72
N PRO A 11 -15.47 3.97 9.34
CA PRO A 11 -16.87 4.11 9.70
C PRO A 11 -17.75 3.08 8.96
N ASP A 12 -18.88 2.73 9.58
CA ASP A 12 -19.85 1.81 8.99
C ASP A 12 -20.40 2.35 7.65
N GLY A 13 -20.45 1.47 6.65
CA GLY A 13 -21.07 1.76 5.35
C GLY A 13 -20.26 2.65 4.41
N LEU A 14 -19.00 2.92 4.71
CA LEU A 14 -18.10 3.62 3.78
C LEU A 14 -17.90 2.78 2.51
N ASP A 15 -18.21 3.38 1.35
CA ASP A 15 -17.99 2.76 0.04
C ASP A 15 -16.65 3.19 -0.55
N LEU A 16 -15.70 2.25 -0.64
CA LEU A 16 -14.37 2.46 -1.22
C LEU A 16 -14.26 1.90 -2.65
N SER A 17 -15.38 1.56 -3.30
CA SER A 17 -15.41 0.92 -4.61
C SER A 17 -14.75 -0.46 -4.64
N ASN A 18 -14.59 -1.05 -5.82
CA ASN A 18 -14.03 -2.40 -6.03
C ASN A 18 -12.49 -2.41 -6.16
N CYS A 19 -11.83 -1.26 -6.04
CA CYS A 19 -10.38 -1.15 -6.05
C CYS A 19 -9.94 -0.02 -5.11
N VAL A 20 -9.17 -0.37 -4.10
CA VAL A 20 -8.77 0.55 -3.02
C VAL A 20 -7.26 0.67 -3.02
N ALA A 21 -6.76 1.89 -3.19
CA ALA A 21 -5.35 2.22 -2.97
C ALA A 21 -5.07 2.18 -1.47
N ILE A 22 -4.01 1.49 -1.07
CA ILE A 22 -3.65 1.31 0.34
C ILE A 22 -2.15 1.50 0.50
N ASP A 23 -1.77 2.12 1.61
CA ASP A 23 -0.40 2.21 2.10
C ASP A 23 -0.42 2.24 3.64
N THR A 24 0.71 1.96 4.29
CA THR A 24 0.80 1.94 5.76
C THR A 24 1.97 2.75 6.29
N GLU A 25 1.75 3.41 7.43
CA GLU A 25 2.84 4.02 8.21
C GLU A 25 3.11 3.22 9.47
N THR A 26 4.40 3.03 9.76
CA THR A 26 4.89 2.22 10.89
C THR A 26 6.01 2.96 11.62
N MET A 27 6.38 2.49 12.81
CA MET A 27 7.56 3.02 13.53
C MET A 27 8.90 2.71 12.83
N GLY A 28 8.89 1.94 11.74
CA GLY A 28 10.08 1.46 11.05
C GLY A 28 9.82 0.16 10.27
N LEU A 29 10.87 -0.37 9.63
CA LEU A 29 10.74 -1.42 8.62
C LEU A 29 10.75 -2.86 9.17
N ARG A 30 10.70 -3.06 10.48
CA ARG A 30 10.70 -4.41 11.08
C ARG A 30 9.33 -4.71 11.71
N PRO A 31 8.43 -5.47 11.04
CA PRO A 31 7.09 -5.73 11.55
C PRO A 31 7.02 -6.31 12.97
N ASP A 32 8.04 -7.06 13.42
CA ASP A 32 8.09 -7.61 14.79
C ASP A 32 8.47 -6.60 15.88
N ARG A 33 9.08 -5.46 15.51
CA ARG A 33 9.52 -4.42 16.44
C ARG A 33 8.68 -3.15 16.27
N ASP A 34 8.37 -2.82 15.03
CA ASP A 34 7.84 -1.54 14.61
C ASP A 34 6.35 -1.69 14.33
N ARG A 35 5.53 -1.04 15.17
CA ARG A 35 4.08 -1.19 15.13
C ARG A 35 3.46 -0.51 13.91
N LEU A 36 2.32 -1.04 13.46
CA LEU A 36 1.39 -0.31 12.59
C LEU A 36 0.87 0.93 13.34
N CYS A 37 0.96 2.07 12.68
CA CYS A 37 0.53 3.37 13.19
C CYS A 37 -0.62 3.92 12.37
N LEU A 38 -0.51 3.97 11.04
CA LEU A 38 -1.56 4.44 10.14
C LEU A 38 -1.82 3.44 9.02
N MET A 39 -3.06 3.44 8.53
CA MET A 39 -3.39 2.91 7.21
C MET A 39 -4.17 3.97 6.44
N GLN A 40 -3.70 4.27 5.24
CA GLN A 40 -4.26 5.26 4.34
C GLN A 40 -4.94 4.54 3.19
N LEU A 41 -6.11 5.03 2.78
CA LEU A 41 -6.96 4.43 1.77
C LEU A 41 -7.52 5.47 0.81
N SER A 42 -7.66 5.12 -0.47
CA SER A 42 -8.36 5.94 -1.45
C SER A 42 -9.07 5.08 -2.49
N SER A 43 -10.26 5.52 -2.93
CA SER A 43 -11.00 4.92 -4.05
C SER A 43 -10.57 5.48 -5.42
N GLY A 44 -9.62 6.42 -5.45
CA GLY A 44 -9.18 7.12 -6.66
C GLY A 44 -10.03 8.33 -7.05
N ASP A 45 -10.93 8.77 -6.15
CA ASP A 45 -11.82 9.92 -6.33
C ASP A 45 -11.20 11.27 -5.93
N GLY A 46 -9.92 11.26 -5.51
CA GLY A 46 -9.20 12.43 -5.01
C GLY A 46 -9.36 12.69 -3.51
N ASN A 47 -10.02 11.80 -2.77
CA ASN A 47 -10.12 11.79 -1.32
C ASN A 47 -9.25 10.70 -0.70
N ALA A 48 -8.83 10.91 0.54
CA ALA A 48 -8.08 9.95 1.32
C ALA A 48 -8.72 9.74 2.69
N HIS A 49 -8.79 8.48 3.10
CA HIS A 49 -9.27 8.01 4.38
C HIS A 49 -8.09 7.46 5.16
N ILE A 50 -7.83 7.96 6.36
CA ILE A 50 -6.69 7.56 7.19
C ILE A 50 -7.22 6.97 8.48
N VAL A 51 -6.84 5.74 8.79
CA VAL A 51 -7.13 5.09 10.07
C VAL A 51 -5.87 5.13 10.92
N ARG A 52 -5.95 5.74 12.11
CA ARG A 52 -4.88 5.73 13.10
C ARG A 52 -5.08 4.62 14.12
N PHE A 53 -3.99 3.94 14.46
CA PHE A 53 -3.96 2.86 15.44
C PHE A 53 -3.20 3.28 16.69
N GLU A 54 -3.88 3.13 17.82
CA GLU A 54 -3.27 3.18 19.13
C GLU A 54 -2.46 1.91 19.42
N LYS A 55 -1.47 2.02 20.30
CA LYS A 55 -0.60 0.89 20.63
C LYS A 55 -1.42 -0.27 21.20
N SER A 56 -1.31 -1.44 20.55
CA SER A 56 -2.01 -2.69 20.95
C SER A 56 -3.52 -2.67 20.72
N GLN A 57 -4.05 -1.72 19.94
CA GLN A 57 -5.46 -1.66 19.55
C GLN A 57 -5.58 -1.84 18.04
N TYR A 58 -5.97 -3.05 17.63
CA TYR A 58 -6.05 -3.47 16.22
C TYR A 58 -7.36 -4.19 15.91
N ASP A 59 -8.39 -3.91 16.70
CA ASP A 59 -9.73 -4.40 16.45
C ASP A 59 -10.45 -3.42 15.50
N ALA A 60 -10.30 -3.71 14.20
CA ALA A 60 -10.79 -2.88 13.11
C ALA A 60 -11.69 -3.72 12.18
N PRO A 61 -12.89 -4.14 12.64
CA PRO A 61 -13.75 -5.05 11.89
C PRO A 61 -14.09 -4.57 10.47
N ASN A 62 -14.36 -3.28 10.26
CA ASN A 62 -14.71 -2.74 8.95
C ASN A 62 -13.51 -2.79 8.00
N LEU A 63 -12.35 -2.37 8.48
CA LEU A 63 -11.11 -2.44 7.73
C LEU A 63 -10.73 -3.90 7.41
N LYS A 64 -10.82 -4.81 8.38
CA LYS A 64 -10.55 -6.24 8.18
C LYS A 64 -11.50 -6.86 7.15
N SER A 65 -12.78 -6.49 7.19
CA SER A 65 -13.77 -6.93 6.20
C SER A 65 -13.37 -6.48 4.78
N MET A 66 -13.03 -5.20 4.60
CA MET A 66 -12.62 -4.68 3.29
C MET A 66 -11.31 -5.33 2.80
N LEU A 67 -10.31 -5.47 3.67
CA LEU A 67 -9.01 -6.05 3.33
C LEU A 67 -9.11 -7.52 2.90
N SER A 68 -10.03 -8.28 3.51
CA SER A 68 -10.27 -9.70 3.20
C SER A 68 -11.27 -9.93 2.06
N ASP A 69 -12.01 -8.90 1.63
CA ASP A 69 -13.00 -9.04 0.56
C ASP A 69 -12.33 -9.30 -0.80
N THR A 70 -12.58 -10.49 -1.35
CA THR A 70 -12.04 -10.92 -2.65
C THR A 70 -12.64 -10.19 -3.85
N ALA A 71 -13.76 -9.49 -3.69
CA ALA A 71 -14.34 -8.64 -4.72
C ALA A 71 -13.61 -7.29 -4.85
N ILE A 72 -12.81 -6.92 -3.84
CA ILE A 72 -12.09 -5.65 -3.77
C ILE A 72 -10.61 -5.89 -4.06
N THR A 73 -10.06 -5.22 -5.08
CA THR A 73 -8.62 -5.23 -5.33
C THR A 73 -7.91 -4.24 -4.41
N LYS A 74 -6.90 -4.71 -3.67
CA LYS A 74 -6.05 -3.84 -2.83
C LYS A 74 -4.81 -3.41 -3.61
N LEU A 75 -4.68 -2.12 -3.88
CA LEU A 75 -3.69 -1.51 -4.75
C LEU A 75 -2.59 -0.85 -3.93
N PHE A 76 -1.36 -1.35 -4.03
CA PHE A 76 -0.22 -0.86 -3.25
C PHE A 76 0.91 -0.35 -4.16
N HIS A 77 1.75 0.53 -3.62
CA HIS A 77 3.11 0.72 -4.13
C HIS A 77 4.10 -0.01 -3.22
N PHE A 78 4.65 -1.15 -3.69
CA PHE A 78 5.51 -2.02 -2.89
C PHE A 78 4.81 -2.77 -1.74
N GLY A 79 3.60 -3.29 -1.99
CA GLY A 79 2.79 -3.97 -0.97
C GLY A 79 3.41 -5.19 -0.27
N ARG A 80 4.61 -5.66 -0.65
CA ARG A 80 5.33 -6.72 0.09
C ARG A 80 5.43 -6.39 1.59
N PHE A 81 5.76 -5.14 1.91
CA PHE A 81 5.90 -4.69 3.29
C PHE A 81 4.54 -4.51 3.96
N ASP A 82 3.64 -3.76 3.34
CA ASP A 82 2.32 -3.43 3.90
C ASP A 82 1.49 -4.67 4.17
N ILE A 83 1.50 -5.65 3.25
CA ILE A 83 0.77 -6.90 3.42
C ILE A 83 1.33 -7.70 4.62
N ALA A 84 2.64 -7.66 4.85
CA ALA A 84 3.25 -8.30 6.02
C ALA A 84 2.83 -7.60 7.32
N VAL A 85 2.80 -6.26 7.33
CA VAL A 85 2.33 -5.46 8.47
C VAL A 85 0.85 -5.73 8.74
N ILE A 86 0.01 -5.75 7.71
CA ILE A 86 -1.42 -6.06 7.84
C ILE A 86 -1.65 -7.45 8.40
N GLN A 87 -0.96 -8.47 7.87
CA GLN A 87 -1.07 -9.83 8.39
C GLN A 87 -0.60 -9.92 9.85
N LYS A 88 0.45 -9.18 10.24
CA LYS A 88 0.99 -9.19 11.61
C LYS A 88 0.06 -8.54 12.62
N TYR A 89 -0.54 -7.40 12.28
CA TYR A 89 -1.26 -6.55 13.24
C TYR A 89 -2.78 -6.70 13.16
N LEU A 90 -3.34 -6.94 11.96
CA LEU A 90 -4.78 -7.09 11.76
C LEU A 90 -5.22 -8.55 11.58
N ASP A 91 -4.27 -9.48 11.42
CA ASP A 91 -4.51 -10.91 11.17
C ASP A 91 -5.40 -11.15 9.94
N VAL A 92 -5.15 -10.40 8.87
CA VAL A 92 -5.88 -10.50 7.61
C VAL A 92 -4.95 -10.84 6.46
N THR A 93 -5.37 -11.79 5.64
CA THR A 93 -4.76 -12.07 4.35
C THR A 93 -5.36 -11.15 3.28
N CYS A 94 -4.59 -10.15 2.85
CA CYS A 94 -4.98 -9.27 1.75
C CYS A 94 -4.91 -10.00 0.41
N THR A 95 -6.06 -10.23 -0.22
CA THR A 95 -6.16 -10.76 -1.58
C THR A 95 -7.53 -10.43 -2.20
N PRO A 96 -7.63 -10.11 -3.51
CA PRO A 96 -6.55 -9.92 -4.47
C PRO A 96 -5.80 -8.61 -4.26
N VAL A 97 -4.55 -8.56 -4.73
CA VAL A 97 -3.69 -7.36 -4.65
C VAL A 97 -3.16 -6.95 -6.01
N TYR A 98 -2.79 -5.69 -6.16
CA TYR A 98 -1.99 -5.18 -7.27
C TYR A 98 -0.82 -4.36 -6.70
N CYS A 99 0.37 -4.50 -7.29
CA CYS A 99 1.55 -3.76 -6.84
C CYS A 99 2.17 -2.93 -7.97
N THR A 100 2.06 -1.61 -7.90
CA THR A 100 2.59 -0.71 -8.93
C THR A 100 4.11 -0.75 -9.04
N LYS A 101 4.83 -1.11 -7.97
CA LYS A 101 6.29 -1.25 -8.03
C LYS A 101 6.72 -2.50 -8.80
N ILE A 102 5.99 -3.60 -8.66
CA ILE A 102 6.19 -4.82 -9.47
C ILE A 102 5.85 -4.51 -10.93
N ALA A 103 4.66 -3.93 -11.18
CA ALA A 103 4.23 -3.53 -12.53
C ALA A 103 5.26 -2.60 -13.18
N SER A 104 5.76 -1.60 -12.45
CA SER A 104 6.76 -0.68 -12.96
C SER A 104 8.09 -1.37 -13.25
N LYS A 105 8.59 -2.28 -12.42
CA LYS A 105 9.81 -3.04 -12.71
C LYS A 105 9.67 -3.89 -13.98
N LEU A 106 8.49 -4.47 -14.19
CA LEU A 106 8.21 -5.29 -15.37
C LEU A 106 8.01 -4.45 -16.63
N ALA A 107 7.45 -3.24 -16.53
CA ALA A 107 7.09 -2.41 -17.70
C ALA A 107 8.12 -1.33 -18.06
N ARG A 108 8.74 -0.68 -17.07
CA ARG A 108 9.64 0.47 -17.23
C ARG A 108 11.11 0.03 -17.20
N THR A 109 11.49 -0.90 -18.08
CA THR A 109 12.82 -1.55 -18.09
C THR A 109 13.97 -0.65 -18.56
N TYR A 110 13.70 0.62 -18.86
CA TYR A 110 14.69 1.62 -19.28
C TYR A 110 15.24 2.47 -18.11
N THR A 111 14.83 2.16 -16.88
CA THR A 111 15.22 2.93 -15.69
C THR A 111 15.25 2.02 -14.46
N ASP A 112 16.11 2.36 -13.49
CA ASP A 112 16.14 1.72 -12.17
C ASP A 112 15.27 2.44 -11.14
N ARG A 113 14.61 3.54 -11.54
CA ARG A 113 13.82 4.40 -10.64
C ARG A 113 12.37 3.96 -10.58
N HIS A 114 12.07 3.12 -9.59
CA HIS A 114 10.74 2.55 -9.37
C HIS A 114 10.10 2.97 -8.04
N GLY A 115 10.54 4.06 -7.42
CA GLY A 115 9.88 4.61 -6.23
C GLY A 115 8.64 5.41 -6.60
N LEU A 116 7.66 5.49 -5.68
CA LEU A 116 6.39 6.18 -5.93
C LEU A 116 6.58 7.62 -6.44
N LYS A 117 7.47 8.40 -5.80
CA LYS A 117 7.82 9.75 -6.24
C LYS A 117 8.28 9.82 -7.70
N ASP A 118 9.09 8.85 -8.14
CA ASP A 118 9.58 8.81 -9.53
C ASP A 118 8.46 8.46 -10.50
N LEU A 119 7.55 7.54 -10.11
CA LEU A 119 6.37 7.18 -10.91
C LEU A 119 5.41 8.37 -11.04
N CYS A 120 5.09 9.05 -9.94
CA CYS A 120 4.25 10.26 -9.97
C CYS A 120 4.85 11.31 -10.91
N LYS A 121 6.17 11.53 -10.83
CA LYS A 121 6.82 12.55 -11.66
C LYS A 121 6.90 12.17 -13.14
N GLU A 122 7.27 10.94 -13.46
CA GLU A 122 7.42 10.53 -14.87
C GLU A 122 6.08 10.29 -15.56
N LEU A 123 5.15 9.62 -14.88
CA LEU A 123 3.91 9.15 -15.50
C LEU A 123 2.79 10.19 -15.43
N LEU A 124 2.77 11.04 -14.39
CA LEU A 124 1.70 12.00 -14.14
C LEU A 124 2.17 13.47 -14.12
N ASP A 125 3.47 13.72 -14.24
CA ASP A 125 4.09 15.05 -14.02
C ASP A 125 3.82 15.65 -12.62
N VAL A 126 3.48 14.81 -11.65
CA VAL A 126 3.17 15.21 -10.27
C VAL A 126 4.41 15.10 -9.38
N SER A 127 4.68 16.15 -8.60
CA SER A 127 5.74 16.15 -7.58
C SER A 127 5.16 15.89 -6.19
N ILE A 128 5.58 14.79 -5.55
CA ILE A 128 5.27 14.51 -4.14
C ILE A 128 6.51 14.69 -3.24
N SER A 129 6.28 15.15 -2.00
CA SER A 129 7.33 15.32 -0.99
C SER A 129 7.67 14.00 -0.31
N LYS A 130 8.89 13.88 0.22
CA LYS A 130 9.35 12.75 1.06
C LYS A 130 9.71 13.16 2.48
N GLU A 131 9.44 14.41 2.85
CA GLU A 131 9.93 15.00 4.10
C GLU A 131 9.37 14.30 5.34
N GLN A 132 8.15 13.77 5.28
CA GLN A 132 7.50 13.12 6.42
C GLN A 132 7.68 11.59 6.47
N GLN A 133 8.37 11.00 5.48
CA GLN A 133 8.60 9.55 5.42
C GLN A 133 9.30 9.02 6.68
N SER A 134 10.21 9.81 7.25
CA SER A 134 10.95 9.48 8.47
C SER A 134 10.50 10.35 9.66
N SER A 135 9.18 10.51 9.82
CA SER A 135 8.57 11.22 10.96
C SER A 135 8.18 10.26 12.09
N ASP A 136 7.84 10.81 13.27
CA ASP A 136 7.30 10.00 14.37
C ASP A 136 5.82 9.70 14.12
N TRP A 137 5.56 8.60 13.43
CA TRP A 137 4.21 8.09 13.17
C TRP A 137 3.52 7.56 14.42
N GLY A 138 4.26 7.37 15.52
CA GLY A 138 3.72 6.89 16.78
C GLY A 138 3.21 7.98 17.71
N ALA A 139 3.31 9.24 17.29
CA ALA A 139 2.89 10.41 18.06
C ALA A 139 1.39 10.39 18.38
N SER A 140 1.02 10.99 19.53
CA SER A 140 -0.37 11.12 19.96
C SER A 140 -1.22 12.01 19.05
N ASP A 141 -0.58 12.96 18.38
CA ASP A 141 -1.22 13.88 17.45
C ASP A 141 -0.41 13.92 16.16
N LEU A 142 -1.11 13.81 15.02
CA LEU A 142 -0.50 13.91 13.70
C LEU A 142 -0.54 15.36 13.23
N THR A 143 0.56 15.82 12.64
CA THR A 143 0.59 17.14 12.02
C THR A 143 -0.14 17.14 10.67
N GLU A 144 -0.59 18.31 10.23
CA GLU A 144 -1.18 18.47 8.88
C GLU A 144 -0.22 18.02 7.77
N ALA A 145 1.09 18.20 7.97
CA ALA A 145 2.12 17.76 7.03
C ALA A 145 2.18 16.22 6.94
N GLN A 146 2.09 15.51 8.08
CA GLN A 146 2.02 14.05 8.12
C GLN A 146 0.76 13.52 7.43
N LEU A 147 -0.40 14.10 7.73
CA LEU A 147 -1.67 13.71 7.10
C LEU A 147 -1.64 13.94 5.58
N SER A 148 -1.11 15.09 5.14
CA SER A 148 -0.97 15.41 3.71
C SER A 148 0.00 14.48 2.99
N TYR A 149 1.09 14.10 3.66
CA TYR A 149 2.04 13.10 3.15
C TYR A 149 1.36 11.73 2.99
N ALA A 150 0.75 11.20 4.06
CA ALA A 150 0.11 9.88 4.04
C ALA A 150 -1.02 9.80 3.00
N ALA A 151 -1.83 10.86 2.85
CA ALA A 151 -2.83 10.94 1.80
C ALA A 151 -2.19 10.88 0.39
N SER A 152 -1.10 11.60 0.18
CA SER A 152 -0.43 11.66 -1.13
C SER A 152 0.11 10.31 -1.62
N ASP A 153 0.43 9.39 -0.70
CA ASP A 153 0.98 8.07 -1.04
C ASP A 153 -0.08 7.12 -1.62
N VAL A 154 -1.38 7.41 -1.46
CA VAL A 154 -2.48 6.59 -2.03
C VAL A 154 -3.25 7.26 -3.17
N LEU A 155 -3.29 8.60 -3.23
CA LEU A 155 -4.15 9.35 -4.17
C LEU A 155 -3.88 9.08 -5.65
N TYR A 156 -2.63 8.76 -6.00
CA TYR A 156 -2.21 8.65 -7.41
C TYR A 156 -2.10 7.20 -7.90
N LEU A 157 -2.33 6.20 -7.04
CA LEU A 157 -2.05 4.81 -7.39
C LEU A 157 -2.95 4.29 -8.51
N HIS A 158 -4.23 4.68 -8.56
CA HIS A 158 -5.15 4.27 -9.63
C HIS A 158 -4.68 4.78 -11.00
N GLN A 159 -4.32 6.05 -11.10
CA GLN A 159 -3.82 6.65 -12.34
C GLN A 159 -2.49 6.02 -12.78
N ILE A 160 -1.59 5.74 -11.82
CA ILE A 160 -0.34 5.03 -12.08
C ILE A 160 -0.62 3.62 -12.61
N ARG A 161 -1.57 2.90 -12.00
CA ARG A 161 -1.97 1.56 -12.45
C ARG A 161 -2.46 1.58 -13.89
N GLU A 162 -3.35 2.51 -14.26
CA GLU A 162 -3.88 2.60 -15.62
C GLU A 162 -2.77 2.73 -16.68
N ILE A 163 -1.79 3.58 -16.43
CA ILE A 163 -0.65 3.78 -17.33
C ILE A 163 0.22 2.52 -17.39
N LEU A 164 0.54 1.93 -16.22
CA LEU A 164 1.36 0.72 -16.15
C LEU A 164 0.67 -0.48 -16.80
N ASP A 165 -0.64 -0.62 -16.68
CA ASP A 165 -1.42 -1.67 -17.33
C ASP A 165 -1.32 -1.57 -18.86
N GLY A 166 -1.41 -0.35 -19.41
CA GLY A 166 -1.17 -0.09 -20.83
C GLY A 166 0.25 -0.47 -21.28
N MET A 167 1.26 -0.17 -20.45
CA MET A 167 2.65 -0.54 -20.74
C MET A 167 2.87 -2.06 -20.65
N LEU A 168 2.34 -2.73 -19.62
CA LEU A 168 2.43 -4.18 -19.45
C LEU A 168 1.81 -4.91 -20.63
N ALA A 169 0.64 -4.46 -21.09
CA ALA A 169 -0.05 -5.02 -22.24
C ALA A 169 0.77 -4.85 -23.52
N ARG A 170 1.31 -3.65 -23.78
CA ARG A 170 2.17 -3.36 -24.94
C ARG A 170 3.40 -4.27 -24.99
N GLU A 171 4.02 -4.54 -23.83
CA GLU A 171 5.22 -5.37 -23.73
C GLU A 171 4.92 -6.88 -23.59
N GLY A 172 3.65 -7.29 -23.54
CA GLY A 172 3.25 -8.69 -23.39
C GLY A 172 3.58 -9.28 -22.00
N ARG A 173 3.55 -8.48 -20.94
CA ARG A 173 3.97 -8.87 -19.57
C ARG A 173 2.83 -8.90 -18.56
N THR A 174 1.59 -8.73 -18.99
CA THR A 174 0.40 -8.69 -18.12
C THR A 174 0.25 -9.98 -17.29
N ASP A 175 0.35 -11.15 -17.92
CA ASP A 175 0.17 -12.43 -17.22
C ASP A 175 1.28 -12.68 -16.20
N LEU A 176 2.51 -12.26 -16.50
CA LEU A 176 3.63 -12.33 -15.57
C LEU A 176 3.40 -11.42 -14.36
N ALA A 177 2.93 -10.19 -14.58
CA ALA A 177 2.58 -9.28 -13.49
C ALA A 177 1.48 -9.87 -12.61
N ALA A 178 0.42 -10.45 -13.21
CA ALA A 178 -0.67 -11.12 -12.49
C ALA A 178 -0.16 -12.29 -11.62
N ALA A 179 0.73 -13.13 -12.16
CA ALA A 179 1.35 -14.21 -11.39
C ALA A 179 2.16 -13.67 -10.19
N CYS A 180 2.91 -12.58 -10.38
CA CYS A 180 3.64 -11.93 -9.28
C CYS A 180 2.69 -11.35 -8.22
N PHE A 181 1.56 -10.76 -8.61
CA PHE A 181 0.58 -10.22 -7.67
C PHE A 181 -0.05 -11.33 -6.82
N ASN A 182 -0.41 -12.45 -7.44
CA ASN A 182 -0.98 -13.61 -6.74
C ASN A 182 -0.01 -14.20 -5.72
N PHE A 183 1.30 -14.18 -5.98
CA PHE A 183 2.31 -14.67 -5.05
C PHE A 183 2.65 -13.67 -3.93
N LEU A 184 2.27 -12.40 -4.07
CA LEU A 184 2.78 -11.33 -3.20
C LEU A 184 2.39 -11.52 -1.73
N SER A 185 1.18 -12.00 -1.45
CA SER A 185 0.72 -12.26 -0.08
C SER A 185 1.49 -13.41 0.56
N ASP A 186 1.83 -14.46 -0.20
CA ASP A 186 2.69 -15.53 0.30
C ASP A 186 4.14 -15.08 0.47
N ARG A 187 4.64 -14.20 -0.41
CA ARG A 187 5.96 -13.57 -0.23
C ARG A 187 6.04 -12.77 1.06
N ALA A 188 5.00 -12.03 1.41
CA ALA A 188 4.90 -11.31 2.69
C ALA A 188 4.87 -12.27 3.89
N ARG A 189 4.15 -13.40 3.79
CA ARG A 189 4.14 -14.45 4.83
C ARG A 189 5.50 -15.10 5.03
N LEU A 190 6.24 -15.33 3.94
CA LEU A 190 7.62 -15.83 4.00
C LEU A 190 8.52 -14.84 4.76
N ASP A 191 8.34 -13.54 4.57
CA ASP A 191 9.11 -12.53 5.28
C ASP A 191 8.88 -12.60 6.80
N LEU A 192 7.61 -12.67 7.21
CA LEU A 192 7.22 -12.82 8.62
C LEU A 192 7.73 -14.13 9.24
N ALA A 193 7.88 -15.18 8.43
CA ALA A 193 8.36 -16.47 8.87
C ALA A 193 9.90 -16.60 8.86
N GLY A 194 10.61 -15.50 8.57
CA GLY A 194 12.08 -15.42 8.71
C GLY A 194 12.87 -15.49 7.40
N TRP A 195 12.20 -15.52 6.24
CA TRP A 195 12.85 -15.57 4.92
C TRP A 195 12.94 -14.21 4.23
N ALA A 196 12.89 -13.09 4.96
CA ALA A 196 12.85 -11.75 4.37
C ALA A 196 14.07 -11.42 3.48
N GLU A 197 15.26 -11.83 3.90
CA GLU A 197 16.54 -11.58 3.20
C GLU A 197 16.89 -12.70 2.20
N THR A 198 15.99 -13.66 1.97
CA THR A 198 16.23 -14.80 1.09
C THR A 198 15.19 -14.83 -0.03
N ASP A 199 15.68 -14.83 -1.26
CA ASP A 199 14.85 -15.25 -2.38
C ASP A 199 14.66 -16.77 -2.28
N ILE A 200 13.42 -17.21 -2.02
CA ILE A 200 13.10 -18.62 -1.78
C ILE A 200 13.31 -19.49 -3.02
N PHE A 201 13.45 -18.86 -4.19
CA PHE A 201 13.75 -19.53 -5.45
C PHE A 201 15.24 -19.59 -5.78
N ALA A 202 16.10 -18.94 -4.98
CA ALA A 202 17.55 -18.99 -5.15
C ALA A 202 18.15 -20.25 -4.50
N HIS A 203 19.36 -20.62 -4.96
CA HIS A 203 20.16 -21.72 -4.43
C HIS A 203 20.81 -21.41 -3.08
#